data_AF-A0A971SGH5-F1
#
_entry.id   AF-A0A971SGH5-F1
#
_cell.length_a   1.000
_cell.length_b   1.000
_cell.length_c   1.000
_cell.angle_alpha   90.00
_cell.angle_beta   90.00
_cell.angle_gamma   90.00
#
_symmetry.space_group_name_H-M   'P 1'
#
loop_
_entity.id
_entity.type
_entity.pdbx_description
1 polymer ?
#
loop_
_entity_poly.entity_id
_entity_poly.type
_entity_poly.pdbx_seq_one_letter_code
_entity_poly.pdbx_strand_id
1 'polypeptide(L)' 'MYRFKHEHTLSRMAKVLKVSESGYFKWVKRQNTHTLRDIENIELEAEIINIFLESNAVFGARKITHKLNEERSVD' A
#
# COMPACT_ATOMS: atom_id res chain seq x y z
N MET A 1 -18.09 1.60 6.88
CA MET A 1 -19.51 1.94 6.56
C MET A 1 -19.51 3.27 5.82
N TYR A 2 -20.03 3.33 4.58
CA TYR A 2 -19.91 4.51 3.70
C TYR A 2 -20.89 5.63 4.11
N ARG A 3 -20.35 6.78 4.56
CA ARG A 3 -21.08 7.92 5.16
C ARG A 3 -22.22 8.49 4.28
N PHE A 4 -22.08 8.43 2.95
CA PHE A 4 -23.02 9.02 1.98
C PHE A 4 -23.70 7.99 1.07
N LYS A 5 -23.70 6.70 1.45
CA LYS A 5 -24.31 5.62 0.64
C LYS A 5 -25.78 5.89 0.31
N HIS A 6 -26.48 6.61 1.18
CA HIS A 6 -27.89 6.96 1.05
C HIS A 6 -28.12 8.21 0.19
N GLU A 7 -27.10 9.04 -0.02
CA GLU A 7 -27.22 10.29 -0.78
C GLU A 7 -26.95 10.08 -2.28
N HIS A 8 -26.02 9.18 -2.62
CA HIS A 8 -25.62 8.91 -4.00
C HIS A 8 -25.52 7.41 -4.28
N THR A 9 -26.14 6.97 -5.38
CA THR A 9 -26.00 5.58 -5.84
C THR A 9 -24.56 5.31 -6.29
N LEU A 10 -24.06 4.11 -6.00
CA LEU A 10 -22.71 3.68 -6.42
C LEU A 10 -22.53 3.76 -7.93
N SER A 11 -23.59 3.46 -8.69
CA SER A 11 -23.60 3.62 -10.15
C SER A 11 -23.32 5.05 -10.60
N ARG A 12 -23.95 6.04 -9.95
CA ARG A 12 -23.71 7.46 -10.23
C ARG A 12 -22.27 7.85 -9.91
N MET A 13 -21.75 7.40 -8.77
CA MET A 13 -20.37 7.66 -8.36
C MET A 13 -19.36 7.03 -9.31
N ALA A 14 -19.57 5.78 -9.71
CA ALA A 14 -18.71 5.07 -10.66
C ALA A 14 -18.63 5.81 -12.00
N LYS A 15 -19.78 6.30 -12.51
CA LYS A 15 -19.84 7.12 -13.72
C LYS A 15 -19.09 8.45 -13.59
N VAL A 16 -19.29 9.18 -12.49
CA VAL A 16 -18.62 10.47 -12.22
C VAL A 16 -17.09 10.29 -12.14
N LEU A 17 -16.65 9.24 -11.44
CA LEU A 17 -15.24 8.92 -11.26
C LEU A 17 -14.63 8.16 -12.45
N LYS A 18 -15.42 7.88 -13.49
CA LYS A 18 -15.01 7.15 -14.70
C LYS A 18 -14.39 5.78 -14.40
N VAL A 19 -14.94 5.07 -13.42
CA VAL A 19 -14.59 3.68 -13.07
C VAL A 19 -15.77 2.76 -13.33
N SER A 20 -15.52 1.47 -13.53
CA SER A 20 -16.61 0.49 -13.57
C SER A 20 -17.09 0.16 -12.15
N GLU A 21 -18.40 -0.05 -11.99
CA GLU A 21 -18.98 -0.49 -10.71
C GLU A 21 -18.37 -1.82 -10.24
N SER A 22 -18.17 -2.75 -11.18
CA SER A 22 -17.53 -4.04 -10.91
C SER A 22 -16.06 -3.89 -10.48
N GLY A 23 -15.33 -2.94 -11.08
CA GLY A 23 -13.97 -2.58 -10.67
C GLY A 23 -13.92 -2.03 -9.25
N TYR A 24 -14.87 -1.16 -8.89
CA TYR A 24 -15.00 -0.65 -7.54
C TYR A 24 -15.23 -1.77 -6.51
N PHE A 25 -16.20 -2.65 -6.74
CA PHE A 25 -16.46 -3.75 -5.78
C PHE A 25 -15.30 -4.75 -5.70
N LYS A 26 -14.61 -5.02 -6.81
CA LYS A 26 -13.37 -5.82 -6.80
C LYS A 26 -12.29 -5.17 -5.94
N TRP A 27 -12.07 -3.87 -6.12
CA TRP A 27 -11.12 -3.10 -5.32
C TRP A 27 -11.49 -3.13 -3.83
N VAL A 28 -12.75 -2.85 -3.48
CA VAL A 28 -13.24 -2.94 -2.10
C VAL A 28 -12.99 -4.33 -1.50
N LYS A 29 -13.30 -5.40 -2.24
CA LYS A 29 -13.05 -6.77 -1.77
C LYS A 29 -11.56 -7.02 -1.54
N ARG A 30 -10.71 -6.55 -2.46
CA ARG A 30 -9.24 -6.66 -2.37
C ARG A 30 -8.66 -5.92 -1.16
N GLN A 31 -9.22 -4.78 -0.77
CA GLN A 31 -8.78 -4.03 0.42
C GLN A 31 -9.05 -4.77 1.73
N ASN A 32 -10.05 -5.66 1.78
CA ASN A 32 -10.38 -6.43 2.98
C ASN A 32 -9.52 -7.69 3.16
N THR A 33 -8.57 -7.95 2.25
CA THR A 33 -7.76 -9.17 2.24
C THR A 33 -6.31 -8.83 1.95
N HIS A 34 -5.40 -9.20 2.84
CA HIS A 34 -3.97 -9.18 2.56
C HIS A 34 -3.56 -10.50 1.91
N THR A 35 -2.86 -10.42 0.79
CA THR A 35 -2.13 -11.54 0.19
C THR A 35 -0.79 -11.72 0.90
N LEU A 36 -0.14 -12.88 0.73
CA LEU A 36 1.22 -13.10 1.27
C LEU A 36 2.20 -12.01 0.80
N ARG A 37 2.08 -11.58 -0.46
CA ARG A 37 2.89 -10.48 -1.01
C ARG A 37 2.62 -9.14 -0.34
N ASP A 38 1.39 -8.88 0.12
CA ASP A 38 1.10 -7.64 0.84
C ASP A 38 1.75 -7.66 2.22
N ILE A 39 1.72 -8.82 2.89
CA ILE A 39 2.38 -8.99 4.19
C ILE A 39 3.89 -8.78 4.02
N GLU A 40 4.50 -9.43 3.03
CA GLU A 40 5.92 -9.25 2.69
C GLU A 40 6.26 -7.78 2.39
N ASN A 41 5.41 -7.08 1.64
CA ASN A 41 5.61 -5.66 1.35
C ASN A 41 5.52 -4.79 2.61
N ILE A 42 4.60 -5.09 3.55
CA ILE A 42 4.47 -4.35 4.81
C ILE A 42 5.73 -4.52 5.66
N GLU A 43 6.25 -5.75 5.75
CA GLU A 43 7.50 -6.05 6.46
C GLU A 43 8.69 -5.33 5.81
N LEU A 44 8.81 -5.42 4.48
CA LEU A 44 9.85 -4.73 3.72
C LEU A 44 9.77 -3.20 3.87
N GLU A 45 8.57 -2.63 3.87
CA GLU A 45 8.34 -1.20 4.08
C GLU A 45 8.80 -0.77 5.48
N ALA A 46 8.52 -1.58 6.51
CA ALA A 46 8.97 -1.31 7.86
C ALA A 46 10.51 -1.30 7.97
N GLU A 47 11.20 -2.25 7.34
CA GLU A 47 12.66 -2.28 7.28
C GLU A 47 13.24 -1.06 6.57
N ILE A 48 12.67 -0.69 5.41
CA ILE A 48 13.05 0.52 4.66
C ILE A 48 12.90 1.79 5.52
N ILE A 49 11.78 1.91 6.24
CA ILE A 49 11.52 3.06 7.11
C ILE A 49 12.53 3.09 8.25
N ASN A 50 12.85 1.95 8.87
CA ASN A 50 13.83 1.88 9.96
C ASN A 50 15.21 2.38 9.49
N ILE A 51 15.72 1.87 8.37
CA ILE A 51 17.00 2.32 7.80
C ILE A 51 16.99 3.83 7.52
N PHE A 52 15.89 4.36 6.98
CA PHE A 52 15.75 5.78 6.73
C PHE A 52 15.82 6.60 8.03
N LEU A 53 15.09 6.19 9.06
CA LEU A 53 15.05 6.88 10.35
C LEU A 53 16.39 6.79 11.10
N GLU A 54 17.03 5.62 11.13
CA GLU A 54 18.35 5.42 11.74
C GLU A 54 19.44 6.28 11.07
N SER A 55 19.31 6.52 9.77
CA SER A 55 20.19 7.43 9.03
C SER A 55 19.92 8.92 9.28
N ASN A 56 19.02 9.26 10.21
CA ASN A 56 18.49 10.61 10.40
C ASN A 56 17.94 11.22 9.09
N ALA A 57 17.23 10.40 8.30
CA ALA A 57 16.66 10.78 7.01
C ALA A 57 17.70 11.22 5.94
N VAL A 58 18.99 10.93 6.13
CA VAL A 58 20.06 11.32 5.18
C VAL A 58 20.17 10.33 4.02
N PHE A 59 19.82 9.06 4.23
CA PHE A 59 19.92 8.06 3.17
C PHE A 59 18.78 8.21 2.17
N GLY A 60 19.15 8.41 0.90
CA GLY A 60 18.22 8.27 -0.22
C GLY A 60 18.08 6.82 -0.67
N ALA A 61 17.17 6.57 -1.61
CA ALA A 61 16.78 5.23 -2.08
C ALA A 61 17.98 4.29 -2.34
N ARG A 62 19.02 4.75 -3.06
CA ARG A 62 20.19 3.91 -3.36
C ARG A 62 20.93 3.42 -2.11
N LYS A 63 21.11 4.27 -1.11
CA LYS A 63 21.82 3.90 0.14
C LYS A 63 20.95 2.98 1.00
N ILE A 64 19.64 3.27 1.07
CA ILE A 64 18.68 2.41 1.75
C ILE A 64 18.69 1.01 1.13
N THR A 65 18.55 0.90 -0.20
CA THR A 65 18.57 -0.40 -0.89
C THR A 65 19.86 -1.17 -0.64
N HIS A 66 21.01 -0.49 -0.65
CA HIS A 66 22.29 -1.14 -0.37
C HIS A 66 22.33 -1.71 1.05
N LYS A 67 21.96 -0.90 2.05
CA LYS A 67 21.93 -1.30 3.46
C LYS A 67 20.93 -2.42 3.74
N LEU A 68 19.75 -2.34 3.13
CA LEU A 68 18.69 -3.36 3.22
C LEU A 68 19.17 -4.72 2.69
N ASN A 69 19.87 -4.71 1.54
CA ASN A 69 20.44 -5.93 0.97
C ASN A 69 21.58 -6.49 1.82
N GLU A 70 22.41 -5.64 2.43
CA GLU A 70 23.44 -6.08 3.37
C GLU A 70 22.81 -6.79 4.57
N GLU A 71 21.80 -6.19 5.20
CA GLU A 71 21.12 -6.76 6.38
C GLU A 71 20.44 -8.09 6.07
N ARG A 72 19.73 -8.20 4.95
CA ARG A 72 19.07 -9.44 4.52
C ARG A 72 20.05 -10.52 4.01
N SER A 73 21.31 -10.18 3.77
CA SER A 73 22.34 -11.14 3.33
C SER A 73 23.11 -11.80 4.47
N VAL A 74 22.87 -11.36 5.71
CA VAL A 74 23.55 -11.85 6.93
C VAL A 74 22.72 -12.93 7.66
N ASP A 75 21.50 -13.21 7.18
CA ASP A 75 20.61 -14.30 7.65
C ASP A 75 20.74 -15.59 6.82
#